data_AF-A0A2E9H584-F1
#
_entry.id   AF-A0A2E9H584-F1
#
_cell.length_a   1.000
_cell.length_b   1.000
_cell.length_c   1.000
_cell.angle_alpha   90.00
_cell.angle_beta   90.00
_cell.angle_gamma   90.00
#
_symmetry.space_group_name_H-M   'P 1'
#
loop_
_entity.id
_entity.type
_entity.pdbx_description
1 polymer ?
#
loop_
_entity_poly.entity_id
_entity_poly.type
_entity_poly.pdbx_seq_one_letter_code
_entity_poly.pdbx_strand_id
1 'polypeptide(L)'
;MNKEKEAPSNGLKTRYRAKHALRNKKRLQASPHRLTDATYKKICDFCLSDLSNSTKALIMIMIVTGRQLEHILSESVSYEVLASGVGKLGSTWRFTSPSSSIFTTLGKLKVSGDPFITIPPVLAKLLSYIRAARLELSDWESLIKDLLSGFRGPTGQLVTMNSLQRVIDFEYRAIGMPRLYRDFIANRKKRENMQSYYVAFRESDLRQHYLNFMGIFLPDVEVVACATEHFSDDLVFGSHRALDEHGVQALFQVIIGALQRAIDGGDSIRVHNYYQTYVVTYLQLATMHRPMKNVFRTIKHFHNDFSQVEIEDKSENSTRLVPLCESGRQVLAQYINYLKACRNRLRFINHAKYQAVCDMLSGTSNLFRIQTDSGFLDDFSQSEWGLDDPVFHKINWHRCTTATWIFQAGADSDALEAYMGHRQELDSPTSLYSTATYEQLLEISTHVDKFFKRFEVPQVRLPNIYHRSY
;
A
#
# COMPACT_ATOMS: atom_id res chain seq x y z
N MET A 1 34.00 19.46 -2.25
CA MET A 1 33.55 19.40 -3.66
C MET A 1 32.24 18.63 -3.69
N ASN A 2 31.13 19.37 -3.60
CA ASN A 2 29.77 18.83 -3.66
C ASN A 2 29.44 18.52 -5.12
N LYS A 3 29.07 17.27 -5.43
CA LYS A 3 28.37 16.94 -6.67
C LYS A 3 26.92 17.36 -6.51
N GLU A 4 26.58 18.52 -7.07
CA GLU A 4 25.20 18.91 -7.34
C GLU A 4 24.56 17.80 -8.20
N LYS A 5 23.51 17.17 -7.68
CA LYS A 5 22.62 16.35 -8.49
C LYS A 5 21.75 17.30 -9.30
N GLU A 6 22.13 17.52 -10.55
CA GLU A 6 21.28 18.18 -11.55
C GLU A 6 19.88 17.54 -11.53
N ALA A 7 18.87 18.39 -11.33
CA ALA A 7 17.49 17.98 -11.46
C ALA A 7 17.25 17.52 -12.91
N PRO A 8 16.62 16.35 -13.15
CA PRO A 8 16.43 15.86 -14.51
C PRO A 8 15.56 16.85 -15.30
N SER A 9 16.06 17.24 -16.48
CA SER A 9 15.45 18.22 -17.37
C SER A 9 13.97 17.91 -17.65
N ASN A 10 13.15 18.96 -17.71
CA ASN A 10 11.69 18.85 -17.91
C ASN A 10 11.30 18.00 -19.14
N GLY A 11 12.13 17.94 -20.18
CA GLY A 11 11.89 17.11 -21.36
C GLY A 11 11.94 15.59 -21.12
N LEU A 12 12.76 15.12 -20.17
CA LEU A 12 12.83 13.70 -19.80
C LEU A 12 11.58 13.24 -19.04
N LYS A 13 11.04 14.10 -18.16
CA LYS A 13 9.78 13.83 -17.44
C LYS A 13 8.60 13.74 -18.40
N THR A 14 8.51 14.65 -19.38
CA THR A 14 7.44 14.65 -20.39
C THR A 14 7.49 13.43 -21.31
N ARG A 15 8.68 13.01 -21.76
CA ARG A 15 8.85 11.77 -22.54
C ARG A 15 8.52 10.51 -21.73
N TYR A 16 8.90 10.48 -20.45
CA TYR A 16 8.57 9.36 -19.55
C TYR A 16 7.05 9.26 -19.34
N ARG A 17 6.38 10.39 -19.10
CA ARG A 17 4.92 10.49 -18.99
C ARG A 17 4.20 10.00 -20.24
N ALA A 18 4.62 10.46 -21.42
CA ALA A 18 4.03 10.03 -22.69
C ALA A 18 4.20 8.52 -22.93
N LYS A 19 5.39 7.95 -22.65
CA LYS A 19 5.63 6.50 -22.75
C LYS A 19 4.80 5.70 -21.73
N HIS A 20 4.66 6.20 -20.51
CA HIS A 20 3.84 5.59 -19.47
C HIS A 20 2.35 5.60 -19.86
N ALA A 21 1.85 6.74 -20.35
CA ALA A 21 0.48 6.87 -20.83
C ALA A 21 0.18 5.95 -22.01
N LEU A 22 1.11 5.84 -22.97
CA LEU A 22 0.98 4.90 -24.08
C LEU A 22 0.98 3.44 -23.60
N ARG A 23 1.84 3.07 -22.64
CA ARG A 23 1.85 1.72 -22.05
C ARG A 23 0.51 1.39 -21.39
N ASN A 24 -0.08 2.33 -20.68
CA ASN A 24 -1.39 2.13 -20.02
C ASN A 24 -2.54 2.05 -21.02
N LYS A 25 -2.54 2.86 -22.09
CA LYS A 25 -3.52 2.72 -23.19
C LYS A 25 -3.51 1.33 -23.82
N LYS A 26 -2.34 0.72 -23.98
CA LYS A 26 -2.20 -0.64 -24.52
C LYS A 26 -2.75 -1.74 -23.59
N ARG A 27 -3.09 -1.42 -22.34
CA ARG A 27 -3.64 -2.32 -21.32
C ARG A 27 -5.16 -2.14 -21.12
N LEU A 28 -5.79 -1.21 -21.82
CA LEU A 28 -7.24 -1.03 -21.75
C LEU A 28 -7.95 -2.25 -22.33
N GLN A 29 -9.16 -2.54 -21.83
CA GLN A 29 -9.96 -3.67 -22.32
C GLN A 29 -10.26 -3.60 -23.82
N ALA A 30 -10.43 -2.37 -24.34
CA ALA A 30 -10.62 -2.09 -25.77
C ALA A 30 -9.30 -1.98 -26.56
N SER A 31 -8.15 -2.37 -25.98
CA SER A 31 -6.85 -2.27 -26.63
C SER A 31 -6.79 -3.19 -27.86
N PRO A 32 -6.34 -2.70 -29.03
CA PRO A 32 -6.12 -3.54 -30.21
C PRO A 32 -5.00 -4.57 -29.99
N HIS A 33 -4.27 -4.49 -28.87
CA HIS A 33 -3.24 -5.45 -28.48
C HIS A 33 -3.74 -6.59 -27.59
N ARG A 34 -5.02 -6.60 -27.21
CA ARG A 34 -5.64 -7.73 -26.50
C ARG A 34 -5.86 -8.87 -27.49
N LEU A 35 -5.38 -10.07 -27.17
CA LEU A 35 -5.72 -11.24 -27.99
C LEU A 35 -7.15 -11.66 -27.67
N THR A 36 -7.89 -12.17 -28.65
CA THR A 36 -9.22 -12.72 -28.39
C THR A 36 -9.13 -14.01 -27.57
N ASP A 37 -10.18 -14.34 -26.82
CA ASP A 37 -10.29 -15.57 -26.04
C ASP A 37 -10.07 -16.82 -26.91
N ALA A 38 -10.59 -16.81 -28.14
CA ALA A 38 -10.36 -17.87 -29.12
C ALA A 38 -8.88 -18.04 -29.49
N THR A 39 -8.14 -16.92 -29.61
CA THR A 39 -6.70 -16.93 -29.85
C THR A 39 -5.96 -17.52 -28.64
N TYR A 40 -6.30 -17.09 -27.43
CA TYR A 40 -5.68 -17.60 -26.20
C TYR A 40 -5.90 -19.10 -26.05
N LYS A 41 -7.14 -19.56 -26.20
CA LYS A 41 -7.49 -20.98 -26.14
C LYS A 41 -6.69 -21.82 -27.14
N LYS A 42 -6.61 -21.38 -28.40
CA LYS A 42 -5.82 -22.07 -29.42
C LYS A 42 -4.33 -22.17 -29.08
N ILE A 43 -3.74 -21.13 -28.49
CA ILE A 43 -2.35 -21.14 -28.04
C ILE A 43 -2.18 -22.11 -26.86
N CYS A 44 -3.06 -22.04 -25.87
CA CYS A 44 -3.04 -22.94 -24.72
C CYS A 44 -3.16 -24.40 -25.16
N ASP A 45 -4.14 -24.74 -26.01
CA ASP A 45 -4.33 -26.09 -26.54
C ASP A 45 -3.07 -26.58 -27.29
N PHE A 46 -2.48 -25.72 -28.13
CA PHE A 46 -1.25 -26.06 -28.86
C PHE A 46 -0.04 -26.30 -27.95
N CYS A 47 0.10 -25.51 -26.89
CA CYS A 47 1.19 -25.67 -25.95
C CYS A 47 0.99 -26.89 -25.04
N LEU A 48 -0.25 -27.15 -24.61
CA LEU A 48 -0.61 -28.32 -23.81
C LEU A 48 -0.55 -29.63 -24.61
N SER A 49 -0.64 -29.58 -25.95
CA SER A 49 -0.59 -30.78 -26.81
C SER A 49 0.76 -31.50 -26.78
N ASP A 50 1.83 -30.82 -26.38
CA ASP A 50 3.17 -31.39 -26.30
C ASP A 50 3.98 -30.66 -25.23
N LEU A 51 3.80 -31.10 -23.99
CA LEU A 51 4.51 -30.57 -22.83
C LEU A 51 5.92 -31.16 -22.69
N SER A 52 6.39 -32.03 -23.59
CA SER A 52 7.80 -32.39 -23.66
C SER A 52 8.66 -31.28 -24.27
N ASN A 53 8.03 -30.35 -24.99
CA ASN A 53 8.69 -29.21 -25.62
C ASN A 53 8.88 -28.05 -24.63
N SER A 54 10.13 -27.79 -24.26
CA SER A 54 10.51 -26.70 -23.35
C SER A 54 9.99 -25.32 -23.77
N THR A 55 9.97 -25.01 -25.07
CA THR A 55 9.49 -23.71 -25.58
C THR A 55 7.98 -23.56 -25.36
N LYS A 56 7.21 -24.63 -25.59
CA LYS A 56 5.76 -24.64 -25.31
C LYS A 56 5.47 -24.50 -23.82
N ALA A 57 6.23 -25.19 -22.98
CA ALA A 57 6.12 -25.08 -21.52
C ALA A 57 6.40 -23.66 -21.03
N LEU A 58 7.44 -23.00 -21.54
CA LEU A 58 7.74 -21.61 -21.22
C LEU A 58 6.62 -20.64 -21.63
N ILE A 59 6.05 -20.82 -22.82
CA ILE A 59 4.90 -20.02 -23.27
C ILE A 59 3.73 -20.19 -22.29
N MET A 60 3.42 -21.41 -21.85
CA MET A 60 2.37 -21.63 -20.85
C MET A 60 2.67 -20.96 -19.52
N ILE A 61 3.90 -21.07 -19.01
CA ILE A 61 4.32 -20.40 -17.77
C ILE A 61 4.15 -18.88 -17.90
N MET A 62 4.52 -18.30 -19.04
CA MET A 62 4.32 -16.86 -19.31
C MET A 62 2.84 -16.46 -19.32
N ILE A 63 1.95 -17.30 -19.88
CA ILE A 63 0.51 -17.03 -19.90
C ILE A 63 -0.07 -17.11 -18.48
N VAL A 64 0.18 -18.21 -17.77
CA VAL A 64 -0.45 -18.47 -16.46
C VAL A 64 0.13 -17.61 -15.34
N THR A 65 1.32 -17.03 -15.50
CA THR A 65 1.91 -16.12 -14.51
C THR A 65 1.89 -14.65 -14.95
N GLY A 66 1.75 -14.37 -16.25
CA GLY A 66 1.95 -13.02 -16.80
C GLY A 66 3.38 -12.48 -16.62
N ARG A 67 4.34 -13.30 -16.19
CA ARG A 67 5.72 -12.88 -15.93
C ARG A 67 6.53 -12.75 -17.21
N GLN A 68 7.50 -11.84 -17.17
CA GLN A 68 8.51 -11.74 -18.21
C GLN A 68 9.42 -12.98 -18.20
N LEU A 69 9.86 -13.40 -19.38
CA LEU A 69 10.75 -14.55 -19.56
C LEU A 69 12.02 -14.41 -18.70
N GLU A 70 12.63 -13.23 -18.70
CA GLU A 70 13.77 -12.89 -17.84
C GLU A 70 13.51 -13.20 -16.36
N HIS A 71 12.32 -12.86 -15.85
CA HIS A 71 11.98 -13.14 -14.45
C HIS A 71 11.71 -14.61 -14.15
N ILE A 72 11.23 -15.37 -15.14
CA ILE A 72 10.97 -16.82 -14.99
C ILE A 72 12.30 -17.59 -14.92
N LEU A 73 13.28 -17.17 -15.72
CA LEU A 73 14.57 -17.84 -15.84
C LEU A 73 15.65 -17.30 -14.89
N SER A 74 15.47 -16.12 -14.31
CA SER A 74 16.48 -15.46 -13.46
C SER A 74 16.89 -16.30 -12.25
N GLU A 75 18.19 -16.52 -12.08
CA GLU A 75 18.78 -17.15 -10.88
C GLU A 75 18.47 -16.40 -9.58
N SER A 76 18.18 -15.09 -9.66
CA SER A 76 17.80 -14.28 -8.49
C SER A 76 16.39 -14.57 -7.96
N VAL A 77 15.58 -15.31 -8.72
CA VAL A 77 14.23 -15.72 -8.36
C VAL A 77 14.27 -17.17 -7.87
N SER A 78 13.97 -17.38 -6.59
CA SER A 78 13.92 -18.71 -5.97
C SER A 78 12.93 -19.61 -6.70
N TYR A 79 13.28 -20.88 -6.84
CA TYR A 79 12.41 -21.88 -7.43
C TYR A 79 12.68 -23.26 -6.85
N GLU A 80 11.62 -23.92 -6.41
CA GLU A 80 11.66 -25.28 -5.89
C GLU A 80 10.44 -26.06 -6.38
N VAL A 81 10.57 -27.38 -6.49
CA VAL A 81 9.46 -28.30 -6.77
C VAL A 81 9.20 -29.09 -5.49
N LEU A 82 7.97 -29.01 -4.99
CA LEU A 82 7.54 -29.69 -3.78
C LEU A 82 7.37 -31.19 -4.00
N ALA A 83 7.23 -31.95 -2.91
CA ALA A 83 6.99 -33.39 -2.95
C ALA A 83 5.69 -33.76 -3.70
N SER A 84 4.68 -32.88 -3.66
CA SER A 84 3.44 -32.99 -4.43
C SER A 84 3.62 -32.79 -5.94
N GLY A 85 4.78 -32.30 -6.37
CA GLY A 85 5.07 -31.89 -7.74
C GLY A 85 4.71 -30.43 -8.03
N VAL A 86 3.99 -29.73 -7.16
CA VAL A 86 3.72 -28.29 -7.31
C VAL A 86 5.02 -27.50 -7.21
N GLY A 87 5.23 -26.54 -8.11
CA GLY A 87 6.37 -25.64 -8.06
C GLY A 87 6.08 -24.41 -7.19
N LYS A 88 7.08 -23.90 -6.48
CA LYS A 88 7.04 -22.58 -5.84
C LYS A 88 7.99 -21.65 -6.57
N LEU A 89 7.45 -20.60 -7.19
CA LEU A 89 8.22 -19.59 -7.90
C LEU A 89 8.23 -18.29 -7.09
N GLY A 90 9.40 -17.94 -6.58
CA GLY A 90 9.60 -16.77 -5.73
C GLY A 90 9.26 -15.45 -6.40
N SER A 91 9.12 -14.40 -5.60
CA SER A 91 8.89 -13.02 -6.04
C SER A 91 10.12 -12.16 -5.79
N THR A 92 10.34 -11.19 -6.67
CA THR A 92 11.40 -10.18 -6.51
C THR A 92 11.02 -9.08 -5.52
N TRP A 93 9.82 -9.12 -4.97
CA TRP A 93 9.34 -8.13 -4.02
C TRP A 93 10.10 -8.27 -2.70
N ARG A 94 11.02 -7.32 -2.46
CA ARG A 94 11.71 -7.17 -1.19
C ARG A 94 11.04 -6.09 -0.33
N PHE A 95 10.89 -6.39 0.95
CA PHE A 95 10.26 -5.52 1.92
C PHE A 95 11.25 -5.16 3.01
N THR A 96 11.30 -3.87 3.36
CA THR A 96 12.19 -3.40 4.42
C THR A 96 11.47 -3.44 5.75
N SER A 97 12.16 -3.98 6.76
CA SER A 97 11.71 -3.98 8.16
C SER A 97 12.34 -2.78 8.86
N PRO A 98 11.60 -1.69 9.10
CA PRO A 98 12.11 -0.59 9.91
C PRO A 98 12.23 -1.04 11.37
N SER A 99 13.10 -0.38 12.11
CA SER A 99 13.27 -0.60 13.54
C SER A 99 13.35 0.72 14.30
N SER A 100 12.87 0.67 15.54
CA SER A 100 13.09 1.66 16.59
C SER A 100 12.97 0.95 17.95
N SER A 101 13.26 1.61 19.06
CA SER A 101 13.19 0.98 20.39
C SER A 101 11.76 0.54 20.71
N ILE A 102 10.76 1.37 20.40
CA ILE A 102 9.35 1.00 20.57
C ILE A 102 8.91 0.06 19.45
N PHE A 103 9.12 0.40 18.18
CA PHE A 103 8.54 -0.37 17.08
C PHE A 103 9.03 -1.82 17.05
N THR A 104 10.24 -2.11 17.52
CA THR A 104 10.79 -3.48 17.52
C THR A 104 10.04 -4.41 18.47
N THR A 105 9.48 -3.90 19.56
CA THR A 105 8.81 -4.69 20.61
C THR A 105 7.30 -4.85 20.40
N LEU A 106 6.71 -4.08 19.49
CA LEU A 106 5.27 -4.15 19.19
C LEU A 106 4.90 -5.43 18.43
N GLY A 107 3.67 -5.91 18.66
CA GLY A 107 3.03 -6.93 17.84
C GLY A 107 2.93 -6.51 16.36
N LYS A 108 3.31 -7.40 15.45
CA LYS A 108 3.37 -7.16 14.02
C LYS A 108 2.76 -8.33 13.30
N LEU A 109 2.19 -8.07 12.12
CA LEU A 109 1.84 -9.14 11.20
C LEU A 109 3.11 -9.94 10.85
N LYS A 110 3.03 -11.27 11.00
CA LYS A 110 4.10 -12.20 10.65
C LYS A 110 4.18 -12.37 9.14
N VAL A 111 4.97 -11.52 8.50
CA VAL A 111 5.15 -11.53 7.04
C VAL A 111 6.34 -12.40 6.65
N SER A 112 6.15 -13.29 5.68
CA SER A 112 7.19 -14.14 5.11
C SER A 112 8.30 -13.33 4.43
N GLY A 113 9.55 -13.77 4.63
CA GLY A 113 10.71 -13.23 3.92
C GLY A 113 10.89 -13.78 2.50
N ASP A 114 10.22 -14.87 2.15
CA ASP A 114 10.29 -15.52 0.83
C ASP A 114 8.89 -15.67 0.22
N PRO A 115 8.35 -14.59 -0.37
CA PRO A 115 7.02 -14.61 -0.97
C PRO A 115 7.06 -15.28 -2.36
N PHE A 116 6.04 -16.09 -2.70
CA PHE A 116 6.02 -16.91 -3.91
C PHE A 116 4.62 -17.01 -4.54
N ILE A 117 4.55 -17.57 -5.76
CA ILE A 117 3.33 -18.12 -6.35
C ILE A 117 3.54 -19.60 -6.65
N THR A 118 2.46 -20.37 -6.77
CA THR A 118 2.51 -21.76 -7.18
C THR A 118 2.63 -21.92 -8.70
N ILE A 119 3.20 -23.04 -9.14
CA ILE A 119 3.25 -23.47 -10.54
C ILE A 119 2.66 -24.88 -10.60
N PRO A 120 1.70 -25.15 -11.51
CA PRO A 120 1.09 -26.47 -11.64
C PRO A 120 2.11 -27.58 -11.90
N PRO A 121 1.88 -28.80 -11.38
CA PRO A 121 2.83 -29.89 -11.48
C PRO A 121 3.32 -30.18 -12.89
N VAL A 122 2.41 -30.10 -13.88
CA VAL A 122 2.75 -30.36 -15.28
C VAL A 122 3.79 -29.37 -15.83
N LEU A 123 3.76 -28.12 -15.37
CA LEU A 123 4.71 -27.07 -15.77
C LEU A 123 5.93 -27.02 -14.84
N ALA A 124 5.78 -27.41 -13.58
CA ALA A 124 6.80 -27.25 -12.57
C ALA A 124 8.06 -28.10 -12.84
N LYS A 125 7.87 -29.38 -13.17
CA LYS A 125 9.00 -30.26 -13.51
C LYS A 125 9.76 -29.74 -14.72
N LEU A 126 9.02 -29.31 -15.75
CA LEU A 126 9.60 -28.75 -16.97
C LEU A 126 10.40 -27.48 -16.71
N LEU A 127 9.87 -26.57 -15.90
CA LEU A 127 10.61 -25.35 -15.53
C LEU A 127 11.92 -25.67 -14.81
N SER A 128 11.95 -26.73 -13.99
CA SER A 128 13.20 -27.19 -13.34
C SER A 128 14.23 -27.61 -14.38
N TYR A 129 13.85 -28.44 -15.36
CA TYR A 129 14.73 -28.86 -16.45
C TYR A 129 15.20 -27.68 -17.31
N ILE A 130 14.29 -26.75 -17.64
CA ILE A 130 14.60 -25.55 -18.42
C ILE A 130 15.63 -24.67 -17.71
N ARG A 131 15.45 -24.42 -16.41
CA ARG A 131 16.40 -23.61 -15.63
C ARG A 131 17.75 -24.32 -15.45
N ALA A 132 17.75 -25.66 -15.37
CA ALA A 132 18.98 -26.45 -15.30
C ALA A 132 19.77 -26.43 -16.62
N ALA A 133 19.10 -26.30 -17.77
CA ALA A 133 19.76 -26.24 -19.08
C ALA A 133 20.61 -24.97 -19.29
N ARG A 134 20.35 -23.90 -18.53
CA ARG A 134 21.13 -22.64 -18.53
C ARG A 134 21.42 -22.05 -19.92
N LEU A 135 20.47 -22.17 -20.86
CA LEU A 135 20.56 -21.46 -22.13
C LEU A 135 20.47 -19.94 -21.92
N GLU A 136 21.10 -19.18 -22.81
CA GLU A 136 21.05 -17.72 -22.78
C GLU A 136 19.63 -17.22 -23.05
N LEU A 137 19.28 -16.08 -22.44
CA LEU A 137 17.93 -15.51 -22.58
C LEU A 137 17.58 -15.24 -24.04
N SER A 138 18.55 -14.78 -24.85
CA SER A 138 18.36 -14.48 -26.28
C SER A 138 17.98 -15.72 -27.09
N ASP A 139 18.49 -16.90 -26.71
CA ASP A 139 18.20 -18.14 -27.41
C ASP A 139 16.75 -18.55 -27.17
N TRP A 140 16.29 -18.46 -25.91
CA TRP A 140 14.89 -18.68 -25.57
C TRP A 140 13.96 -17.68 -26.26
N GLU A 141 14.35 -16.40 -26.31
CA GLU A 141 13.56 -15.38 -27.01
C GLU A 141 13.43 -15.69 -28.50
N SER A 142 14.49 -16.18 -29.16
CA SER A 142 14.45 -16.59 -30.56
C SER A 142 13.53 -17.79 -30.75
N LEU A 143 13.71 -18.85 -29.96
CA LEU A 143 12.90 -20.07 -30.05
C LEU A 143 11.40 -19.79 -29.86
N ILE A 144 11.05 -18.94 -28.88
CA ILE A 144 9.67 -18.55 -28.63
C ILE A 144 9.15 -17.70 -29.80
N LYS A 145 9.93 -16.74 -30.30
CA LYS A 145 9.52 -15.89 -31.42
C LYS A 145 9.26 -16.71 -32.69
N ASP A 146 10.12 -17.68 -32.98
CA ASP A 146 10.00 -18.56 -34.14
C ASP A 146 8.76 -19.44 -34.01
N LEU A 147 8.51 -20.01 -32.82
CA LEU A 147 7.30 -20.81 -32.55
C LEU A 147 6.01 -19.98 -32.67
N LEU A 148 6.03 -18.72 -32.21
CA LEU A 148 4.88 -17.81 -32.28
C LEU A 148 4.66 -17.21 -33.68
N SER A 149 5.67 -17.23 -34.55
CA SER A 149 5.60 -16.60 -35.87
C SER A 149 4.46 -17.13 -36.74
N GLY A 150 4.07 -18.39 -36.55
CA GLY A 150 2.94 -19.06 -37.22
C GLY A 150 1.56 -18.76 -36.63
N PHE A 151 1.47 -18.11 -35.47
CA PHE A 151 0.18 -17.81 -34.84
C PHE A 151 -0.38 -16.46 -35.31
N ARG A 152 -1.58 -16.49 -35.86
CA ARG A 152 -2.41 -15.31 -36.13
C ARG A 152 -3.78 -15.50 -35.52
N GLY A 153 -4.27 -14.48 -34.81
CA GLY A 153 -5.64 -14.46 -34.33
C GLY A 153 -6.66 -14.33 -35.47
N PRO A 154 -7.96 -14.59 -35.22
CA PRO A 154 -9.02 -14.54 -36.23
C PRO A 154 -9.11 -13.20 -36.98
N THR A 155 -8.66 -12.12 -36.32
CA THR A 155 -8.66 -10.74 -36.83
C THR A 155 -7.28 -10.29 -37.35
N GLY A 156 -6.35 -11.23 -37.59
CA GLY A 156 -4.98 -10.92 -38.01
C GLY A 156 -4.07 -10.44 -36.86
N GLN A 157 -4.51 -10.57 -35.60
CA GLN A 157 -3.73 -10.20 -34.42
C GLN A 157 -2.38 -10.94 -34.40
N LEU A 158 -1.30 -10.17 -34.27
CA LEU A 158 0.04 -10.71 -34.05
C LEU A 158 0.19 -11.21 -32.62
N VAL A 159 0.52 -12.49 -32.49
CA VAL A 159 0.86 -13.10 -31.21
C VAL A 159 2.35 -12.88 -30.95
N THR A 160 2.65 -12.20 -29.85
CA THR A 160 4.02 -11.88 -29.41
C THR A 160 4.20 -12.27 -27.95
N MET A 161 5.45 -12.43 -27.50
CA MET A 161 5.75 -12.63 -26.07
C MET A 161 5.08 -11.58 -25.18
N ASN A 162 5.10 -10.31 -25.61
CA ASN A 162 4.48 -9.21 -24.86
C ASN A 162 2.95 -9.34 -24.77
N SER A 163 2.27 -9.88 -25.79
CA SER A 163 0.83 -10.09 -25.72
C SER A 163 0.46 -11.27 -24.82
N LEU A 164 1.33 -12.29 -24.70
CA LEU A 164 1.16 -13.40 -23.75
C LEU A 164 1.32 -12.91 -22.29
N GLN A 165 2.34 -12.11 -22.01
CA GLN A 165 2.57 -11.55 -20.67
C GLN A 165 1.44 -10.61 -20.22
N ARG A 166 0.76 -9.94 -21.16
CA ARG A 166 -0.35 -9.02 -20.89
C ARG A 166 -1.68 -9.70 -20.65
N VAL A 167 -1.80 -11.02 -20.80
CA VAL A 167 -3.02 -11.77 -20.49
C VAL A 167 -3.58 -11.35 -19.13
N ILE A 168 -2.74 -11.33 -18.11
CA ILE A 168 -3.14 -10.97 -16.75
C ILE A 168 -3.59 -9.49 -16.62
N ASP A 169 -3.17 -8.59 -17.50
CA ASP A 169 -3.69 -7.20 -17.52
C ASP A 169 -5.15 -7.14 -17.98
N PHE A 170 -5.58 -8.09 -18.80
CA PHE A 170 -6.93 -8.12 -19.36
C PHE A 170 -7.88 -8.97 -18.52
N GLU A 171 -7.45 -10.15 -18.08
CA GLU A 171 -8.37 -11.09 -17.46
C GLU A 171 -8.54 -10.90 -15.94
N TYR A 172 -7.64 -10.18 -15.26
CA TYR A 172 -7.73 -10.03 -13.80
C TYR A 172 -9.06 -9.42 -13.32
N ARG A 173 -9.68 -8.52 -14.10
CA ARG A 173 -10.98 -7.93 -13.77
C ARG A 173 -12.13 -8.93 -13.91
N ALA A 174 -12.07 -9.80 -14.92
CA ALA A 174 -13.12 -10.78 -15.19
C ALA A 174 -13.29 -11.78 -14.03
N ILE A 175 -12.19 -12.06 -13.31
CA ILE A 175 -12.16 -12.93 -12.14
C ILE A 175 -12.18 -12.18 -10.79
N GLY A 176 -12.47 -10.87 -10.81
CA GLY A 176 -12.51 -10.05 -9.61
C GLY A 176 -11.20 -9.98 -8.83
N MET A 177 -10.05 -10.19 -9.47
CA MET A 177 -8.74 -10.15 -8.81
C MET A 177 -8.32 -8.69 -8.53
N PRO A 178 -7.89 -8.36 -7.30
CA PRO A 178 -7.30 -7.06 -7.01
C PRO A 178 -6.03 -6.76 -7.82
N ARG A 179 -5.81 -5.48 -8.10
CA ARG A 179 -4.64 -4.99 -8.85
C ARG A 179 -3.31 -5.40 -8.20
N LEU A 180 -3.27 -5.39 -6.86
CA LEU A 180 -2.13 -5.83 -6.05
C LEU A 180 -1.72 -7.27 -6.38
N TYR A 181 -2.69 -8.20 -6.42
CA TYR A 181 -2.44 -9.62 -6.68
C TYR A 181 -1.95 -9.84 -8.10
N ARG A 182 -2.59 -9.20 -9.08
CA ARG A 182 -2.10 -9.19 -10.48
C ARG A 182 -0.63 -8.77 -10.57
N ASP A 183 -0.28 -7.66 -9.92
CA ASP A 183 1.08 -7.12 -9.96
C ASP A 183 2.09 -8.02 -9.25
N PHE A 184 1.67 -8.69 -8.17
CA PHE A 184 2.47 -9.68 -7.46
C PHE A 184 2.69 -10.95 -8.29
N ILE A 185 1.64 -11.52 -8.87
CA ILE A 185 1.69 -12.74 -9.71
C ILE A 185 2.61 -12.52 -10.92
N ALA A 186 2.42 -11.40 -11.61
CA ALA A 186 3.24 -11.01 -12.76
C ALA A 186 4.64 -10.50 -12.39
N ASN A 187 4.98 -10.48 -11.09
CA ASN A 187 6.26 -10.04 -10.54
C ASN A 187 6.68 -8.66 -11.07
N ARG A 188 5.75 -7.71 -11.07
CA ARG A 188 6.03 -6.34 -11.53
C ARG A 188 6.91 -5.61 -10.55
N LYS A 189 7.58 -4.56 -11.01
CA LYS A 189 8.40 -3.74 -10.11
C LYS A 189 7.47 -3.12 -9.07
N LYS A 190 7.80 -3.30 -7.79
CA LYS A 190 7.06 -2.76 -6.63
C LYS A 190 6.66 -1.28 -6.78
N ARG A 191 7.49 -0.47 -7.45
CA ARG A 191 7.24 0.96 -7.76
C ARG A 191 6.10 1.25 -8.72
N GLU A 192 5.57 0.25 -9.42
CA GLU A 192 4.49 0.41 -10.38
C GLU A 192 3.12 0.50 -9.71
N ASN A 193 2.95 -0.09 -8.53
CA ASN A 193 1.72 -0.03 -7.75
C ASN A 193 2.06 0.31 -6.29
N MET A 194 1.39 1.32 -5.74
CA MET A 194 1.68 1.75 -4.39
C MET A 194 1.26 0.74 -3.33
N GLN A 195 0.14 0.02 -3.54
CA GLN A 195 -0.32 -1.00 -2.60
C GLN A 195 0.78 -2.03 -2.32
N SER A 196 1.64 -2.31 -3.31
CA SER A 196 2.83 -3.15 -3.17
C SER A 196 3.82 -2.69 -2.09
N TYR A 197 3.78 -1.44 -1.62
CA TYR A 197 4.62 -0.97 -0.51
C TYR A 197 3.97 -1.00 0.86
N TYR A 198 2.64 -0.87 0.92
CA TYR A 198 1.94 -0.59 2.17
C TYR A 198 1.09 -1.77 2.65
N VAL A 199 0.58 -2.58 1.74
CA VAL A 199 -0.35 -3.67 2.07
C VAL A 199 0.44 -4.93 2.41
N ALA A 200 0.01 -5.60 3.49
CA ALA A 200 0.26 -7.02 3.73
C ALA A 200 -1.01 -7.81 3.42
N PHE A 201 -0.87 -8.98 2.81
CA PHE A 201 -2.00 -9.78 2.33
C PHE A 201 -1.73 -11.26 2.53
N ARG A 202 -2.80 -12.04 2.75
CA ARG A 202 -2.69 -13.48 3.00
C ARG A 202 -2.36 -14.21 1.71
N GLU A 203 -1.50 -15.22 1.82
CA GLU A 203 -1.18 -16.08 0.69
C GLU A 203 -2.40 -16.88 0.23
N SER A 204 -3.29 -17.29 1.15
CA SER A 204 -4.53 -17.99 0.81
C SER A 204 -5.45 -17.19 -0.10
N ASP A 205 -5.67 -15.90 0.20
CA ASP A 205 -6.48 -14.99 -0.63
C ASP A 205 -5.85 -14.81 -2.02
N LEU A 206 -4.53 -14.57 -2.07
CA LEU A 206 -3.77 -14.49 -3.32
C LEU A 206 -3.94 -15.78 -4.14
N ARG A 207 -3.74 -16.93 -3.48
CA ARG A 207 -3.80 -18.26 -4.09
C ARG A 207 -5.19 -18.50 -4.69
N GLN A 208 -6.27 -18.16 -3.98
CA GLN A 208 -7.62 -18.34 -4.50
C GLN A 208 -7.85 -17.56 -5.80
N HIS A 209 -7.48 -16.27 -5.83
CA HIS A 209 -7.60 -15.48 -7.07
C HIS A 209 -6.69 -16.03 -8.19
N TYR A 210 -5.50 -16.49 -7.83
CA TYR A 210 -4.56 -17.05 -8.78
C TYR A 210 -5.02 -18.40 -9.36
N LEU A 211 -5.65 -19.27 -8.56
CA LEU A 211 -6.28 -20.51 -9.02
C LEU A 211 -7.41 -20.20 -10.02
N ASN A 212 -8.26 -19.21 -9.72
CA ASN A 212 -9.31 -18.76 -10.64
C ASN A 212 -8.72 -18.25 -11.97
N PHE A 213 -7.59 -17.54 -11.92
CA PHE A 213 -6.88 -17.10 -13.12
C PHE A 213 -6.30 -18.27 -13.92
N MET A 214 -5.68 -19.24 -13.26
CA MET A 214 -5.14 -20.43 -13.90
C MET A 214 -6.22 -21.27 -14.58
N GLY A 215 -7.41 -21.37 -13.98
CA GLY A 215 -8.56 -22.08 -14.54
C GLY A 215 -9.09 -21.52 -15.87
N ILE A 216 -8.67 -20.32 -16.28
CA ILE A 216 -8.96 -19.79 -17.62
C ILE A 216 -8.17 -20.54 -18.70
N PHE A 217 -6.98 -21.05 -18.37
CA PHE A 217 -6.01 -21.56 -19.35
C PHE A 217 -5.63 -23.03 -19.16
N LEU A 218 -5.88 -23.60 -18.00
CA LEU A 218 -5.45 -24.94 -17.63
C LEU A 218 -6.63 -25.87 -17.35
N PRO A 219 -6.48 -27.18 -17.59
CA PRO A 219 -7.47 -28.16 -17.17
C PRO A 219 -7.66 -28.17 -15.64
N ASP A 220 -8.88 -28.47 -15.18
CA ASP A 220 -9.24 -28.46 -13.76
C ASP A 220 -8.32 -29.34 -12.90
N VAL A 221 -7.85 -30.47 -13.41
CA VAL A 221 -6.95 -31.37 -12.68
C VAL A 221 -5.64 -30.69 -12.24
N GLU A 222 -5.10 -29.80 -13.07
CA GLU A 222 -3.87 -29.05 -12.76
C GLU A 222 -4.12 -27.94 -11.73
N VAL A 223 -5.28 -27.28 -11.83
CA VAL A 223 -5.71 -26.24 -10.88
C VAL A 223 -5.97 -26.86 -9.51
N VAL A 224 -6.66 -28.01 -9.47
CA VAL A 224 -6.95 -28.76 -8.25
C VAL A 224 -5.67 -29.20 -7.57
N ALA A 225 -4.67 -29.69 -8.31
CA ALA A 225 -3.38 -30.06 -7.73
C ALA A 225 -2.69 -28.89 -6.99
N CYS A 226 -2.76 -27.66 -7.55
CA CYS A 226 -2.31 -26.47 -6.85
C CYS A 226 -3.20 -26.09 -5.65
N ALA A 227 -4.50 -26.33 -5.72
CA ALA A 227 -5.44 -26.01 -4.66
C ALA A 227 -5.30 -26.95 -3.44
N THR A 228 -4.93 -28.21 -3.67
CA THR A 228 -4.72 -29.21 -2.61
C THR A 228 -3.41 -29.01 -1.85
N GLU A 229 -2.47 -28.21 -2.37
CA GLU A 229 -1.23 -27.91 -1.66
C GLU A 229 -1.52 -27.10 -0.39
N HIS A 230 -1.05 -27.58 0.75
CA HIS A 230 -1.30 -26.95 2.04
C HIS A 230 -0.14 -26.04 2.43
N PHE A 231 -0.44 -24.75 2.51
CA PHE A 231 0.42 -23.74 3.11
C PHE A 231 -0.18 -23.29 4.44
N SER A 232 0.64 -22.71 5.31
CA SER A 232 0.15 -22.16 6.59
C SER A 232 -0.92 -21.10 6.33
N ASP A 233 -2.07 -21.20 7.00
CA ASP A 233 -3.16 -20.22 6.90
C ASP A 233 -2.74 -18.82 7.39
N ASP A 234 -1.72 -18.77 8.25
CA ASP A 234 -1.12 -17.53 8.77
C ASP A 234 -0.05 -16.94 7.84
N LEU A 235 0.17 -17.54 6.67
CA LEU A 235 1.19 -17.07 5.73
C LEU A 235 0.77 -15.74 5.09
N VAL A 236 1.52 -14.68 5.41
CA VAL A 236 1.29 -13.32 4.90
C VAL A 236 2.48 -12.86 4.06
N PHE A 237 2.20 -12.21 2.93
CA PHE A 237 3.18 -11.50 2.10
C PHE A 237 2.95 -10.00 2.19
N GLY A 238 3.97 -9.17 1.88
CA GLY A 238 3.79 -7.72 1.82
C GLY A 238 4.62 -6.92 2.82
N SER A 239 4.05 -5.81 3.31
CA SER A 239 4.75 -4.86 4.18
C SER A 239 5.02 -5.41 5.59
N HIS A 240 6.29 -5.43 6.02
CA HIS A 240 6.69 -5.71 7.41
C HIS A 240 6.35 -4.57 8.41
N ARG A 241 5.68 -3.51 7.96
CA ARG A 241 5.39 -2.33 8.79
C ARG A 241 4.00 -2.34 9.41
N ALA A 242 3.14 -3.26 8.99
CA ALA A 242 1.80 -3.39 9.52
C ALA A 242 1.85 -4.01 10.92
N LEU A 243 1.34 -3.28 11.90
CA LEU A 243 1.09 -3.77 13.24
C LEU A 243 -0.14 -4.68 13.25
N ASP A 244 -0.14 -5.68 14.13
CA ASP A 244 -1.37 -6.41 14.49
C ASP A 244 -2.21 -5.62 15.50
N GLU A 245 -3.34 -6.18 15.92
CA GLU A 245 -4.25 -5.59 16.91
C GLU A 245 -3.54 -5.20 18.20
N HIS A 246 -2.78 -6.14 18.78
CA HIS A 246 -2.04 -5.93 20.01
C HIS A 246 -0.94 -4.88 19.85
N GLY A 247 -0.26 -4.83 18.69
CA GLY A 247 0.75 -3.84 18.39
C GLY A 247 0.19 -2.42 18.34
N VAL A 248 -0.98 -2.23 17.73
CA VAL A 248 -1.66 -0.92 17.72
C VAL A 248 -2.05 -0.53 19.14
N GLN A 249 -2.70 -1.42 19.89
CA GLN A 249 -3.10 -1.17 21.28
C GLN A 249 -1.90 -0.82 22.14
N ALA A 250 -0.83 -1.63 22.10
CA ALA A 250 0.39 -1.41 22.87
C ALA A 250 1.05 -0.07 22.55
N LEU A 251 1.09 0.33 21.27
CA LEU A 251 1.62 1.63 20.89
C LEU A 251 0.82 2.78 21.54
N PHE A 252 -0.51 2.72 21.47
CA PHE A 252 -1.33 3.75 22.12
C PHE A 252 -1.20 3.74 23.63
N GLN A 253 -1.03 2.58 24.26
CA GLN A 253 -0.77 2.48 25.70
C GLN A 253 0.57 3.13 26.10
N VAL A 254 1.58 3.11 25.24
CA VAL A 254 2.83 3.86 25.48
C VAL A 254 2.54 5.37 25.56
N ILE A 255 1.77 5.91 24.61
CA ILE A 255 1.42 7.34 24.59
C ILE A 255 0.56 7.71 25.80
N ILE A 256 -0.45 6.90 26.10
CA ILE A 256 -1.38 7.12 27.21
C ILE A 256 -0.65 7.03 28.55
N GLY A 257 0.21 6.04 28.74
CA GLY A 257 1.00 5.90 29.95
C GLY A 257 1.95 7.09 30.16
N ALA A 258 2.57 7.61 29.09
CA ALA A 258 3.39 8.81 29.17
C ALA A 258 2.56 10.05 29.53
N LEU A 259 1.38 10.20 28.92
CA LEU A 259 0.44 11.26 29.22
C LEU A 259 -0.03 11.21 30.68
N GLN A 260 -0.41 10.04 31.20
CA GLN A 260 -0.85 9.89 32.58
C GLN A 260 0.24 10.27 33.58
N ARG A 261 1.49 9.80 33.36
CA ARG A 261 2.63 10.20 34.20
C ARG A 261 2.87 11.71 34.20
N ALA A 262 2.69 12.38 33.05
CA ALA A 262 2.80 13.83 32.96
C ALA A 262 1.69 14.55 33.73
N ILE A 263 0.46 14.02 33.69
CA ILE A 263 -0.68 14.54 34.47
C ILE A 263 -0.40 14.38 35.97
N ASP A 264 0.00 13.18 36.41
CA ASP A 264 0.25 12.88 37.82
C ASP A 264 1.42 13.70 38.37
N GLY A 265 2.42 13.99 37.54
CA GLY A 265 3.55 14.85 37.88
C GLY A 265 3.27 16.37 37.76
N GLY A 266 2.09 16.78 37.27
CA GLY A 266 1.75 18.20 37.08
C GLY A 266 2.52 18.91 35.96
N ASP A 267 3.17 18.17 35.05
CA ASP A 267 3.98 18.74 33.97
C ASP A 267 3.09 19.14 32.78
N SER A 268 2.58 20.37 32.84
CA SER A 268 1.67 20.89 31.81
C SER A 268 2.26 20.92 30.40
N ILE A 269 3.58 21.00 30.24
CA ILE A 269 4.27 21.01 28.94
C ILE A 269 4.23 19.60 28.35
N ARG A 270 4.63 18.59 29.12
CA ARG A 270 4.57 17.20 28.69
C ARG A 270 3.15 16.73 28.45
N VAL A 271 2.17 17.17 29.27
CA VAL A 271 0.75 16.89 29.02
C VAL A 271 0.33 17.37 27.62
N HIS A 272 0.67 18.60 27.25
CA HIS A 272 0.36 19.11 25.91
C HIS A 272 1.00 18.26 24.82
N ASN A 273 2.31 18.01 24.93
CA ASN A 273 3.07 17.35 23.88
C ASN A 273 2.68 15.88 23.68
N TYR A 274 2.42 15.14 24.77
CA TYR A 274 1.95 13.76 24.67
C TYR A 274 0.50 13.68 24.18
N TYR A 275 -0.38 14.59 24.61
CA TYR A 275 -1.75 14.61 24.10
C TYR A 275 -1.82 14.96 22.61
N GLN A 276 -1.01 15.92 22.16
CA GLN A 276 -0.87 16.20 20.73
C GLN A 276 -0.33 14.99 19.97
N THR A 277 0.69 14.30 20.50
CA THR A 277 1.24 13.08 19.88
C THR A 277 0.17 12.01 19.72
N TYR A 278 -0.65 11.81 20.74
CA TYR A 278 -1.82 10.95 20.69
C TYR A 278 -2.79 11.35 19.57
N VAL A 279 -3.20 12.62 19.52
CA VAL A 279 -4.16 13.14 18.52
C VAL A 279 -3.61 12.99 17.10
N VAL A 280 -2.37 13.40 16.86
CA VAL A 280 -1.71 13.29 15.54
C VAL A 280 -1.64 11.83 15.10
N THR A 281 -1.22 10.93 15.99
CA THR A 281 -1.12 9.49 15.70
C THR A 281 -2.49 8.89 15.35
N TYR A 282 -3.53 9.28 16.10
CA TYR A 282 -4.91 8.88 15.85
C TYR A 282 -5.40 9.36 14.48
N LEU A 283 -5.20 10.64 14.16
CA LEU A 283 -5.60 11.22 12.88
C LEU A 283 -4.80 10.64 11.71
N GLN A 284 -3.53 10.31 11.90
CA GLN A 284 -2.70 9.63 10.90
C GLN A 284 -3.24 8.23 10.59
N LEU A 285 -3.67 7.46 11.59
CA LEU A 285 -4.42 6.22 11.35
C LEU A 285 -5.74 6.49 10.61
N ALA A 286 -6.48 7.53 11.02
CA ALA A 286 -7.77 7.84 10.44
C ALA A 286 -7.70 8.22 8.95
N THR A 287 -6.59 8.81 8.52
CA THR A 287 -6.47 9.46 7.20
C THR A 287 -5.34 8.91 6.34
N MET A 288 -4.57 7.96 6.88
CA MET A 288 -3.34 7.43 6.29
C MET A 288 -2.34 8.54 5.89
N HIS A 289 -2.39 9.69 6.57
CA HIS A 289 -1.48 10.82 6.37
C HIS A 289 -0.05 10.42 6.74
N ARG A 290 0.94 10.79 5.92
CA ARG A 290 2.35 10.47 6.19
C ARG A 290 2.87 11.26 7.41
N PRO A 291 3.80 10.73 8.20
CA PRO A 291 4.57 11.54 9.12
C PRO A 291 5.40 12.55 8.31
N MET A 292 5.22 13.83 8.60
CA MET A 292 5.95 14.91 7.97
C MET A 292 5.93 16.14 8.86
N LYS A 293 6.77 17.11 8.53
CA LYS A 293 6.73 18.44 9.15
C LYS A 293 5.37 19.10 8.91
N ASN A 294 4.89 19.86 9.88
CA ASN A 294 3.61 20.58 9.80
C ASN A 294 2.43 19.67 9.42
N VAL A 295 2.35 18.48 10.03
CA VAL A 295 1.28 17.50 9.78
C VAL A 295 -0.10 18.16 9.94
N PHE A 296 -0.99 17.96 8.95
CA PHE A 296 -2.30 18.61 8.84
C PHE A 296 -2.30 20.15 8.84
N ARG A 297 -1.14 20.81 8.89
CA ARG A 297 -0.96 22.27 8.82
C ARG A 297 -1.84 23.00 9.82
N THR A 298 -2.76 23.85 9.34
CA THR A 298 -3.60 24.73 10.16
C THR A 298 -5.02 24.18 10.28
N ILE A 299 -5.79 24.67 11.25
CA ILE A 299 -7.20 24.27 11.43
C ILE A 299 -8.07 24.50 10.17
N LYS A 300 -7.66 25.43 9.29
CA LYS A 300 -8.34 25.75 8.03
C LYS A 300 -8.26 24.64 6.97
N HIS A 301 -7.36 23.67 7.15
CA HIS A 301 -7.29 22.48 6.28
C HIS A 301 -8.34 21.43 6.66
N PHE A 302 -9.06 21.63 7.76
CA PHE A 302 -10.20 20.80 8.11
C PHE A 302 -11.49 21.52 7.70
N HIS A 303 -12.22 20.90 6.79
CA HIS A 303 -13.38 21.47 6.11
C HIS A 303 -14.68 20.84 6.62
N ASN A 304 -15.81 21.51 6.37
CA ASN A 304 -17.17 20.99 6.60
C ASN A 304 -17.36 20.44 8.02
N ASP A 305 -17.20 21.29 9.04
CA ASP A 305 -17.28 20.91 10.46
C ASP A 305 -16.37 19.73 10.83
N PHE A 306 -15.13 19.78 10.34
CA PHE A 306 -14.10 18.76 10.56
C PHE A 306 -14.40 17.39 9.93
N SER A 307 -15.44 17.26 9.08
CA SER A 307 -15.74 16.00 8.38
C SER A 307 -14.76 15.66 7.28
N GLN A 308 -13.91 16.59 6.87
CA GLN A 308 -12.92 16.39 5.82
C GLN A 308 -11.62 17.08 6.18
N VAL A 309 -10.51 16.52 5.69
CA VAL A 309 -9.20 17.12 5.81
C VAL A 309 -8.50 17.19 4.47
N GLU A 310 -7.95 18.35 4.17
CA GLU A 310 -7.07 18.59 3.03
C GLU A 310 -5.63 18.21 3.41
N ILE A 311 -5.04 17.31 2.62
CA ILE A 311 -3.71 16.77 2.87
C ILE A 311 -2.78 17.10 1.71
N GLU A 312 -1.65 17.70 2.05
CA GLU A 312 -0.56 18.02 1.13
C GLU A 312 0.75 17.39 1.61
N ASP A 313 1.16 16.27 1.00
CA ASP A 313 2.26 15.43 1.52
C ASP A 313 3.53 15.35 0.64
N LYS A 314 3.52 15.95 -0.55
CA LYS A 314 4.67 15.95 -1.49
C LYS A 314 4.87 17.26 -2.26
N SER A 315 3.79 17.81 -2.79
CA SER A 315 3.75 19.05 -3.59
C SER A 315 2.29 19.50 -3.70
N GLU A 316 2.05 20.74 -4.10
CA GLU A 316 0.70 21.29 -4.34
C GLU A 316 -0.11 20.44 -5.34
N ASN A 317 0.56 19.75 -6.27
CA ASN A 317 -0.09 18.84 -7.22
C ASN A 317 -0.51 17.49 -6.61
N SER A 318 -0.19 17.24 -5.34
CA SER A 318 -0.54 16.01 -4.59
C SER A 318 -1.59 16.26 -3.50
N THR A 319 -2.22 17.44 -3.51
CA THR A 319 -3.31 17.77 -2.58
C THR A 319 -4.45 16.78 -2.72
N ARG A 320 -5.00 16.30 -1.61
CA ARG A 320 -6.20 15.46 -1.59
C ARG A 320 -7.13 15.88 -0.47
N LEU A 321 -8.43 15.76 -0.73
CA LEU A 321 -9.46 15.93 0.28
C LEU A 321 -9.90 14.55 0.75
N VAL A 322 -9.76 14.29 2.04
CA VAL A 322 -9.99 12.98 2.65
C VAL A 322 -11.11 13.10 3.68
N PRO A 323 -12.18 12.28 3.60
CA PRO A 323 -13.21 12.26 4.63
C PRO A 323 -12.66 11.71 5.94
N LEU A 324 -12.91 12.44 7.04
CA LEU A 324 -12.54 12.05 8.38
C LEU A 324 -13.66 11.22 9.02
N CYS A 325 -13.32 10.01 9.46
CA CYS A 325 -14.26 9.13 10.13
C CYS A 325 -14.80 9.74 11.43
N GLU A 326 -15.93 9.23 11.92
CA GLU A 326 -16.56 9.70 13.17
C GLU A 326 -15.58 9.69 14.35
N SER A 327 -14.86 8.59 14.54
CA SER A 327 -13.86 8.49 15.62
C SER A 327 -12.76 9.56 15.52
N GLY A 328 -12.26 9.83 14.31
CA GLY A 328 -11.27 10.88 14.07
C GLY A 328 -11.83 12.29 14.34
N ARG A 329 -13.08 12.55 13.94
CA ARG A 329 -13.78 13.82 14.23
C ARG A 329 -13.92 14.06 15.73
N GLN A 330 -14.31 13.04 16.49
CA GLN A 330 -14.47 13.15 17.93
C GLN A 330 -13.15 13.50 18.63
N VAL A 331 -12.06 12.82 18.27
CA VAL A 331 -10.73 13.10 18.82
C VAL A 331 -10.27 14.53 18.48
N LEU A 332 -10.48 14.98 17.25
CA LEU A 332 -10.15 16.35 16.85
C LEU A 332 -10.98 17.38 17.62
N ALA A 333 -12.29 17.19 17.73
CA ALA A 333 -13.17 18.09 18.49
C ALA A 333 -12.74 18.19 19.97
N GLN A 334 -12.34 17.07 20.59
CA GLN A 334 -11.80 17.04 21.94
C GLN A 334 -10.48 17.82 22.05
N TYR A 335 -9.59 17.70 21.07
CA TYR A 335 -8.35 18.49 21.03
C TYR A 335 -8.61 20.00 20.89
N ILE A 336 -9.55 20.40 20.03
CA ILE A 336 -9.94 21.81 19.90
C ILE A 336 -10.52 22.36 21.21
N ASN A 337 -11.35 21.58 21.91
CA ASN A 337 -11.89 21.98 23.21
C ASN A 337 -10.78 22.10 24.28
N TYR A 338 -9.80 21.20 24.26
CA TYR A 338 -8.59 21.30 25.08
C TYR A 338 -7.83 22.60 24.81
N LEU A 339 -7.57 22.94 23.54
CA LEU A 339 -6.90 24.20 23.18
C LEU A 339 -7.69 25.43 23.65
N LYS A 340 -9.02 25.43 23.54
CA LYS A 340 -9.87 26.50 24.09
C LYS A 340 -9.71 26.64 25.60
N ALA A 341 -9.62 25.53 26.33
CA ALA A 341 -9.36 25.54 27.77
C ALA A 341 -7.95 26.08 28.10
N CYS A 342 -6.92 25.65 27.36
CA CYS A 342 -5.57 26.19 27.49
C CYS A 342 -5.52 27.70 27.27
N ARG A 343 -6.18 28.20 26.22
CA ARG A 343 -6.29 29.63 25.92
C ARG A 343 -6.86 30.39 27.12
N ASN A 344 -7.97 29.92 27.69
CA ASN A 344 -8.63 30.60 28.80
C ASN A 344 -7.72 30.66 30.04
N ARG A 345 -6.96 29.59 30.32
CA ARG A 345 -6.01 29.54 31.45
C ARG A 345 -4.80 30.45 31.22
N LEU A 346 -4.22 30.43 30.02
CA LEU A 346 -2.97 31.15 29.72
C LEU A 346 -3.15 32.66 29.61
N ARG A 347 -4.39 33.15 29.39
CA ARG A 347 -4.73 34.56 29.16
C ARG A 347 -4.07 35.53 30.14
N PHE A 348 -3.95 35.14 31.40
CA PHE A 348 -3.40 35.98 32.48
C PHE A 348 -2.07 35.46 33.05
N ILE A 349 -1.54 34.35 32.52
CA ILE A 349 -0.34 33.69 33.06
C ILE A 349 0.86 33.88 32.12
N ASN A 350 0.67 33.66 30.83
CA ASN A 350 1.76 33.73 29.85
C ASN A 350 1.20 34.21 28.50
N HIS A 351 1.48 35.47 28.17
CA HIS A 351 0.96 36.10 26.97
C HIS A 351 1.45 35.43 25.68
N ALA A 352 2.72 35.03 25.62
CA ALA A 352 3.29 34.37 24.44
C ALA A 352 2.59 33.02 24.15
N LYS A 353 2.40 32.19 25.18
CA LYS A 353 1.68 30.92 25.07
C LYS A 353 0.19 31.14 24.75
N TYR A 354 -0.43 32.15 25.35
CA TYR A 354 -1.81 32.53 25.03
C TYR A 354 -1.98 32.90 23.55
N GLN A 355 -1.11 33.77 23.03
CA GLN A 355 -1.17 34.21 21.64
C GLN A 355 -0.95 33.03 20.69
N ALA A 356 0.03 32.17 20.97
CA ALA A 356 0.27 30.97 20.18
C ALA A 356 -0.97 30.06 20.08
N VAL A 357 -1.70 29.84 21.18
CA VAL A 357 -2.94 29.05 21.16
C VAL A 357 -4.06 29.78 20.38
N CYS A 358 -4.13 31.11 20.46
CA CYS A 358 -5.05 31.89 19.63
C CYS A 358 -4.73 31.75 18.14
N ASP A 359 -3.44 31.73 17.78
CA ASP A 359 -2.98 31.56 16.41
C ASP A 359 -3.27 30.15 15.88
N MET A 360 -3.16 29.12 16.73
CA MET A 360 -3.56 27.74 16.40
C MET A 360 -5.06 27.66 16.11
N LEU A 361 -5.88 28.23 17.00
CA LEU A 361 -7.35 28.19 16.92
C LEU A 361 -7.92 29.07 15.78
N SER A 362 -7.23 30.14 15.40
CA SER A 362 -7.61 31.00 14.27
C SER A 362 -7.10 30.48 12.91
N GLY A 363 -6.20 29.49 12.93
CA GLY A 363 -5.53 28.99 11.74
C GLY A 363 -4.51 29.96 11.15
N THR A 364 -3.96 30.85 11.99
CA THR A 364 -2.83 31.73 11.65
C THR A 364 -1.49 30.98 11.80
N SER A 365 -1.45 29.93 12.63
CA SER A 365 -0.31 29.01 12.75
C SER A 365 -0.75 27.54 12.62
N ASN A 366 0.21 26.62 12.60
CA ASN A 366 -0.05 25.18 12.60
C ASN A 366 -0.96 24.80 13.78
N LEU A 367 -1.87 23.86 13.56
CA LEU A 367 -2.77 23.37 14.60
C LEU A 367 -2.04 22.50 15.64
N PHE A 368 -1.00 21.78 15.22
CA PHE A 368 -0.22 20.89 16.08
C PHE A 368 1.17 21.49 16.28
N ARG A 369 1.44 22.02 17.48
CA ARG A 369 2.68 22.71 17.86
C ARG A 369 3.23 22.16 19.17
N ILE A 370 4.54 22.06 19.29
CA ILE A 370 5.16 21.57 20.52
C ILE A 370 5.24 22.70 21.54
N GLN A 371 4.73 22.48 22.74
CA GLN A 371 4.87 23.40 23.86
C GLN A 371 6.29 23.31 24.45
N THR A 372 6.87 24.46 24.78
CA THR A 372 8.13 24.61 25.51
C THR A 372 7.91 25.45 26.77
N ASP A 373 8.97 25.72 27.54
CA ASP A 373 8.89 26.66 28.68
C ASP A 373 8.51 28.07 28.23
N SER A 374 9.10 28.54 27.13
CA SER A 374 8.97 29.90 26.62
C SER A 374 7.81 30.11 25.65
N GLY A 375 7.29 29.06 25.00
CA GLY A 375 6.27 29.23 23.97
C GLY A 375 5.88 27.93 23.26
N PHE A 376 5.77 28.01 21.94
CA PHE A 376 5.41 26.90 21.06
C PHE A 376 6.32 26.87 19.83
N LEU A 377 6.73 25.67 19.44
CA LEU A 377 7.47 25.40 18.21
C LEU A 377 6.53 24.86 17.14
N ASP A 378 6.76 25.25 15.88
CA ASP A 378 5.89 24.88 14.75
C ASP A 378 6.02 23.43 14.30
N ASP A 379 7.13 22.76 14.63
CA ASP A 379 7.46 21.43 14.11
C ASP A 379 7.29 20.33 15.17
N PHE A 380 6.39 19.40 14.87
CA PHE A 380 6.15 18.18 15.64
C PHE A 380 7.35 17.21 15.61
N SER A 381 8.23 17.30 14.60
CA SER A 381 9.31 16.34 14.36
C SER A 381 10.65 16.66 15.05
N GLN A 382 10.73 17.76 15.81
CA GLN A 382 12.01 18.31 16.31
C GLN A 382 12.14 18.44 17.82
N SER A 383 11.30 17.80 18.66
CA SER A 383 11.37 18.06 20.10
C SER A 383 11.78 16.87 20.96
N GLU A 384 12.73 17.15 21.87
CA GLU A 384 13.05 16.36 23.06
C GLU A 384 11.88 16.31 24.07
N TRP A 385 10.82 17.06 23.81
CA TRP A 385 9.68 17.28 24.72
C TRP A 385 8.47 16.39 24.39
N GLY A 386 8.52 15.65 23.27
CA GLY A 386 7.54 14.63 22.87
C GLY A 386 8.04 13.19 23.13
N LEU A 387 7.35 12.20 22.56
CA LEU A 387 7.88 10.84 22.50
C LEU A 387 8.87 10.75 21.35
N ASP A 388 10.16 10.84 21.66
CA ASP A 388 11.25 10.76 20.68
C ASP A 388 11.51 9.31 20.28
N ASP A 389 10.60 8.75 19.49
CA ASP A 389 10.80 7.47 18.81
C ASP A 389 10.39 7.58 17.33
N PRO A 390 11.22 7.09 16.38
CA PRO A 390 10.92 7.05 14.95
C PRO A 390 9.55 6.47 14.59
N VAL A 391 8.94 5.64 15.44
CA VAL A 391 7.60 5.09 15.25
C VAL A 391 6.53 6.16 15.07
N PHE A 392 6.68 7.32 15.72
CA PHE A 392 5.69 8.41 15.66
C PHE A 392 5.93 9.39 14.52
N HIS A 393 7.15 9.49 13.99
CA HIS A 393 7.53 10.58 13.09
C HIS A 393 8.25 10.15 11.80
N LYS A 394 8.62 8.86 11.64
CA LYS A 394 9.34 8.33 10.46
C LYS A 394 8.75 7.04 9.92
N ILE A 395 8.33 6.13 10.78
CA ILE A 395 7.83 4.82 10.37
C ILE A 395 6.36 4.96 9.93
N ASN A 396 6.09 4.69 8.65
CA ASN A 396 4.73 4.71 8.07
C ASN A 396 3.89 3.49 8.49
N TRP A 397 3.90 3.09 9.78
CA TRP A 397 3.21 1.89 10.25
C TRP A 397 1.69 2.05 10.16
N HIS A 398 1.13 3.19 10.59
CA HIS A 398 -0.31 3.50 10.57
C HIS A 398 -0.87 3.34 9.17
N ARG A 399 -0.16 3.87 8.17
CA ARG A 399 -0.53 3.77 6.77
C ARG A 399 -0.48 2.33 6.25
N CYS A 400 0.47 1.52 6.70
CA CYS A 400 0.55 0.11 6.32
C CYS A 400 -0.54 -0.72 7.01
N THR A 401 -0.75 -0.52 8.31
CA THR A 401 -1.76 -1.20 9.11
C THR A 401 -3.17 -0.94 8.58
N THR A 402 -3.54 0.34 8.42
CA THR A 402 -4.87 0.72 7.97
C THR A 402 -5.12 0.30 6.52
N ALA A 403 -4.14 0.48 5.61
CA ALA A 403 -4.29 0.03 4.22
C ALA A 403 -4.42 -1.49 4.12
N THR A 404 -3.65 -2.24 4.92
CA THR A 404 -3.74 -3.71 5.01
C THR A 404 -5.14 -4.14 5.44
N TRP A 405 -5.65 -3.55 6.52
CA TRP A 405 -6.98 -3.87 7.04
C TRP A 405 -8.09 -3.59 6.04
N ILE A 406 -8.06 -2.40 5.42
CA ILE A 406 -9.08 -1.98 4.44
C ILE A 406 -9.05 -2.90 3.21
N PHE A 407 -7.85 -3.25 2.73
CA PHE A 407 -7.68 -4.17 1.61
C PHE A 407 -8.23 -5.57 1.93
N GLN A 408 -7.90 -6.11 3.12
CA GLN A 408 -8.41 -7.41 3.58
C GLN A 408 -9.93 -7.41 3.82
N ALA A 409 -10.52 -6.24 4.09
CA ALA A 409 -11.97 -6.08 4.17
C ALA A 409 -12.67 -6.04 2.80
N GLY A 410 -11.94 -6.21 1.70
CA GLY A 410 -12.48 -6.27 0.34
C GLY A 410 -12.85 -4.91 -0.26
N ALA A 411 -12.37 -3.81 0.32
CA ALA A 411 -12.66 -2.47 -0.19
C ALA A 411 -12.02 -2.22 -1.57
N ASP A 412 -12.61 -1.30 -2.33
CA ASP A 412 -12.11 -0.96 -3.66
C ASP A 412 -10.66 -0.47 -3.62
N SER A 413 -9.82 -1.12 -4.43
CA SER A 413 -8.38 -0.89 -4.45
C SER A 413 -8.02 0.49 -4.98
N ASP A 414 -8.74 0.99 -5.98
CA ASP A 414 -8.47 2.28 -6.60
C ASP A 414 -8.91 3.43 -5.67
N ALA A 415 -10.04 3.27 -4.96
CA ALA A 415 -10.48 4.16 -3.89
C ALA A 415 -9.47 4.24 -2.74
N LEU A 416 -8.92 3.11 -2.31
CA LEU A 416 -7.86 3.07 -1.29
C LEU A 416 -6.60 3.81 -1.77
N GLU A 417 -6.16 3.59 -3.02
CA GLU A 417 -5.03 4.33 -3.60
C GLU A 417 -5.26 5.84 -3.63
N ALA A 418 -6.47 6.27 -4.03
CA ALA A 418 -6.87 7.67 -4.08
C ALA A 418 -6.90 8.30 -2.68
N TYR A 419 -7.49 7.62 -1.69
CA TYR A 419 -7.53 8.04 -0.29
C TYR A 419 -6.12 8.26 0.29
N MET A 420 -5.19 7.40 -0.12
CA MET A 420 -3.78 7.46 0.25
C MET A 420 -2.99 8.54 -0.51
N GLY A 421 -3.54 9.19 -1.53
CA GLY A 421 -2.85 10.23 -2.31
C GLY A 421 -1.97 9.69 -3.43
N HIS A 422 -2.33 8.54 -3.99
CA HIS A 422 -1.70 7.99 -5.18
C HIS A 422 -2.65 8.11 -6.36
N ARG A 423 -2.42 9.15 -7.17
CA ARG A 423 -3.12 9.35 -8.44
C ARG A 423 -2.30 8.72 -9.55
N GLN A 424 -2.85 7.75 -10.28
CA GLN A 424 -2.29 7.41 -11.59
C GLN A 424 -2.78 8.47 -12.58
N GLU A 425 -1.89 9.14 -13.33
CA GLU A 425 -2.23 10.31 -14.17
C GLU A 425 -3.35 10.06 -15.21
N LEU A 426 -3.69 8.81 -15.53
CA LEU A 426 -4.82 8.44 -16.41
C LEU A 426 -6.07 7.92 -15.67
N ASP A 427 -5.93 7.49 -14.41
CA ASP A 427 -7.03 7.15 -13.49
C ASP A 427 -7.27 8.33 -12.52
N SER A 428 -6.94 9.56 -12.95
CA SER A 428 -7.30 10.75 -12.17
C SER A 428 -8.82 10.77 -12.00
N PRO A 429 -9.38 11.11 -10.83
CA PRO A 429 -10.81 11.38 -10.67
C PRO A 429 -11.38 12.37 -11.68
N THR A 430 -10.50 13.16 -12.30
CA THR A 430 -10.80 14.15 -13.35
C THR A 430 -10.49 13.69 -14.77
N SER A 431 -10.08 12.43 -14.97
CA SER A 431 -9.87 11.88 -16.31
C SER A 431 -11.23 11.63 -16.98
N LEU A 432 -11.31 11.83 -18.29
CA LEU A 432 -12.54 11.59 -19.08
C LEU A 432 -13.06 10.15 -18.98
N TYR A 433 -12.26 9.22 -18.44
CA TYR A 433 -12.59 7.81 -18.29
C TYR A 433 -12.70 7.38 -16.83
N SER A 434 -12.66 8.33 -15.90
CA SER A 434 -12.71 8.04 -14.47
C SER A 434 -14.13 7.88 -14.00
N THR A 435 -14.37 6.81 -13.26
CA THR A 435 -15.63 6.57 -12.52
C THR A 435 -15.46 6.89 -11.04
N ALA A 436 -14.35 7.53 -10.64
CA ALA A 436 -14.07 7.77 -9.24
C ALA A 436 -15.06 8.78 -8.66
N THR A 437 -15.72 8.42 -7.57
CA THR A 437 -16.65 9.30 -6.86
C THR A 437 -16.14 9.59 -5.46
N TYR A 438 -16.58 10.71 -4.88
CA TYR A 438 -16.27 11.03 -3.48
C TYR A 438 -16.89 10.02 -2.51
N GLU A 439 -18.01 9.39 -2.90
CA GLU A 439 -18.70 8.35 -2.13
C GLU A 439 -17.80 7.14 -1.86
N GLN A 440 -16.95 6.76 -2.82
CA GLN A 440 -15.96 5.70 -2.60
C GLN A 440 -14.95 6.06 -1.50
N LEU A 441 -14.59 7.34 -1.35
CA LEU A 441 -13.73 7.78 -0.25
C LEU A 441 -14.46 7.74 1.10
N LEU A 442 -15.77 8.00 1.13
CA LEU A 442 -16.60 7.88 2.33
C LEU A 442 -16.72 6.41 2.78
N GLU A 443 -16.80 5.48 1.84
CA GLU A 443 -16.76 4.04 2.13
C GLU A 443 -15.42 3.66 2.80
N ILE A 444 -14.29 4.12 2.27
CA ILE A 444 -12.97 3.93 2.89
C ILE A 444 -12.95 4.49 4.33
N SER A 445 -13.50 5.69 4.55
CA SER A 445 -13.63 6.28 5.89
C SER A 445 -14.48 5.44 6.84
N THR A 446 -15.51 4.77 6.32
CA THR A 446 -16.35 3.83 7.08
C THR A 446 -15.56 2.59 7.49
N HIS A 447 -14.72 2.05 6.60
CA HIS A 447 -13.80 0.96 6.96
C HIS A 447 -12.78 1.37 8.02
N VAL A 448 -12.30 2.62 7.99
CA VAL A 448 -11.43 3.18 9.04
C VAL A 448 -12.14 3.23 10.40
N ASP A 449 -13.42 3.61 10.44
CA ASP A 449 -14.17 3.62 11.70
C ASP A 449 -14.40 2.20 12.25
N LYS A 450 -14.65 1.22 11.36
CA LYS A 450 -14.69 -0.21 11.70
C LYS A 450 -13.33 -0.70 12.23
N PHE A 451 -12.23 -0.25 11.63
CA PHE A 451 -10.87 -0.55 12.12
C PHE A 451 -10.68 -0.05 13.55
N PHE A 452 -11.04 1.19 13.85
CA PHE A 452 -10.90 1.75 15.20
C PHE A 452 -11.67 0.95 16.25
N LYS A 453 -12.89 0.52 15.91
CA LYS A 453 -13.72 -0.33 16.77
C LYS A 453 -13.10 -1.72 16.97
N ARG A 454 -12.68 -2.37 15.88
CA ARG A 454 -12.13 -3.73 15.94
C ARG A 454 -10.80 -3.80 16.69
N PHE A 455 -9.95 -2.79 16.53
CA PHE A 455 -8.64 -2.71 17.18
C PHE A 455 -8.71 -2.07 18.59
N GLU A 456 -9.91 -1.70 19.03
CA GLU A 456 -10.15 -1.03 20.31
C GLU A 456 -9.20 0.16 20.54
N VAL A 457 -9.00 0.96 19.50
CA VAL A 457 -8.04 2.07 19.59
C VAL A 457 -8.55 3.08 20.60
N PRO A 458 -7.80 3.33 21.69
CA PRO A 458 -8.34 4.04 22.83
C PRO A 458 -8.64 5.50 22.50
N GLN A 459 -9.82 5.95 22.92
CA GLN A 459 -10.20 7.36 22.90
C GLN A 459 -9.87 8.01 24.25
N VAL A 460 -8.92 8.94 24.25
CA VAL A 460 -8.52 9.65 25.46
C VAL A 460 -9.27 10.96 25.52
N ARG A 461 -10.12 11.08 26.54
CA ARG A 461 -10.62 12.39 26.97
C ARG A 461 -9.72 12.85 28.09
N LEU A 462 -9.00 13.94 27.86
CA LEU A 462 -8.36 14.61 28.98
C LEU A 462 -9.48 15.03 29.94
N PRO A 463 -9.41 14.65 31.24
CA PRO A 463 -10.22 15.33 32.23
C PRO A 463 -9.91 16.83 32.11
N ASN A 464 -10.77 17.71 32.64
CA ASN A 464 -10.35 19.08 32.88
C ASN A 464 -9.21 19.05 33.93
N ILE A 465 -7.99 18.68 33.51
CA ILE A 465 -6.79 18.55 34.35
C ILE A 465 -6.49 19.90 35.01
N TYR A 466 -6.98 20.98 34.38
CA TYR A 466 -6.87 22.33 34.89
C TYR A 466 -7.89 22.72 35.97
N HIS A 467 -8.75 21.80 36.45
CA HIS A 467 -9.58 22.01 37.65
C HIS A 467 -8.92 21.57 38.96
N ARG A 468 -7.78 20.85 38.93
CA ARG A 468 -7.02 20.55 40.15
C ARG A 468 -5.99 21.66 40.41
N SER A 469 -6.44 22.59 41.25
CA SER A 469 -5.68 23.37 42.24
C SER A 469 -4.57 24.32 41.76
N TYR A 470 -4.86 25.63 41.88
CA TYR A 470 -3.96 26.55 42.58
C TYR A 470 -4.44 26.66 44.02
#